data_AF-A0A8H9BSL5-F1
#
_entry.id   AF-A0A8H9BSL5-F1
#
_cell.length_a   1.000
_cell.length_b   1.000
_cell.length_c   1.000
_cell.angle_alpha   90.00
_cell.angle_beta   90.00
_cell.angle_gamma   90.00
#
_symmetry.space_group_name_H-M   'P 1'
#
loop_
_entity.id
_entity.type
_entity.pdbx_description
1 polymer ?
#
loop_
_entity_poly.entity_id
_entity_poly.type
_entity_poly.pdbx_seq_one_letter_code
_entity_poly.pdbx_strand_id
1 'polypeptide(L)'
;MIEEIIYDKSYKCKSADGKVTGSFRFTKSDLGDTWITFIINIAKQINVKNILLTKEPEIDEYDIDIVNIILNDSNLQFIGYE
;
A
#
# COMPACT_ATOMS: atom_id res chain seq x y z
N MET A 1 9.06 -7.27 3.24
CA MET A 1 8.21 -7.50 2.05
C MET A 1 6.82 -7.84 2.56
N ILE A 2 5.76 -7.57 1.80
CA ILE A 2 4.40 -8.01 2.17
C ILE A 2 4.17 -9.40 1.59
N GLU A 3 3.53 -10.26 2.37
CA GLU A 3 3.20 -11.65 1.99
C GLU A 3 1.68 -11.89 1.90
N GLU A 4 0.86 -10.96 2.38
CA GLU A 4 -0.60 -11.06 2.36
C GLU A 4 -1.26 -9.67 2.30
N ILE A 5 -2.43 -9.60 1.66
CA ILE A 5 -3.28 -8.41 1.67
C ILE A 5 -4.52 -8.68 2.52
N ILE A 6 -4.62 -7.94 3.62
CA ILE A 6 -5.75 -7.97 4.55
C ILE A 6 -6.50 -6.65 4.40
N TYR A 7 -7.77 -6.75 4.04
CA TYR A 7 -8.65 -5.59 3.96
C TYR A 7 -8.85 -4.95 5.33
N ASP A 8 -9.14 -3.65 5.34
CA ASP A 8 -9.40 -2.85 6.55
C ASP A 8 -8.25 -2.77 7.56
N LYS A 9 -7.06 -3.23 7.19
CA LYS A 9 -5.82 -3.04 7.96
C LYS A 9 -5.06 -1.81 7.49
N SER A 10 -4.41 -1.14 8.45
CA SER A 10 -3.51 -0.03 8.15
C SER A 10 -2.08 -0.53 8.15
N TYR A 11 -1.48 -0.56 6.96
CA TYR A 11 -0.08 -0.92 6.76
C TYR A 11 0.80 0.31 6.97
N LYS A 12 2.01 0.10 7.51
CA LYS A 12 3.02 1.15 7.74
C LYS A 12 4.20 0.94 6.81
N CYS A 13 4.71 2.03 6.24
CA CYS A 13 5.90 2.03 5.42
C CYS A 13 6.86 3.18 5.77
N LYS A 14 8.14 3.01 5.44
CA LYS A 14 9.16 4.07 5.56
C LYS A 14 10.20 3.99 4.47
N SER A 15 10.88 5.09 4.20
CA SER A 15 12.14 5.09 3.45
C SER A 15 13.28 4.47 4.26
N ALA A 16 14.32 4.00 3.58
CA ALA A 16 15.51 3.43 4.21
C ALA A 16 16.21 4.41 5.17
N ASP A 17 16.17 5.71 4.87
CA ASP A 17 16.74 6.78 5.70
C ASP A 17 15.78 7.28 6.81
N GLY A 18 14.55 6.73 6.88
CA GLY A 18 13.53 7.06 7.87
C GLY A 18 12.92 8.46 7.74
N LYS A 19 13.29 9.25 6.73
CA LYS A 19 12.77 10.62 6.55
C LYS A 19 11.37 10.67 5.97
N VAL A 20 11.00 9.65 5.22
CA VAL A 20 9.66 9.47 4.68
C VAL A 20 8.99 8.35 5.46
N THR A 21 7.83 8.66 6.01
CA THR A 21 6.98 7.66 6.68
C THR A 21 5.60 7.74 6.07
N GLY A 22 4.87 6.64 6.08
CA GLY A 22 3.53 6.62 5.56
C GLY A 22 2.73 5.45 6.06
N SER A 23 1.45 5.49 5.71
CA SER A 23 0.57 4.34 5.81
C SER A 23 -0.09 4.07 4.48
N PHE A 24 -0.54 2.83 4.30
CA PHE A 24 -1.41 2.48 3.20
C PHE A 24 -2.46 1.47 3.65
N ARG A 25 -3.57 1.42 2.92
CA ARG A 25 -4.68 0.51 3.20
C ARG A 25 -5.27 -0.02 1.91
N PHE A 26 -5.86 -1.21 2.02
CA PHE A 26 -6.60 -1.83 0.93
C PHE A 26 -8.09 -1.68 1.17
N THR A 27 -8.83 -1.34 0.13
CA THR A 27 -10.29 -1.20 0.19
C THR A 27 -10.90 -1.97 -0.96
N LYS A 28 -11.87 -2.84 -0.65
CA LYS A 28 -12.65 -3.56 -1.65
C LYS A 28 -13.97 -2.82 -1.86
N SER A 29 -14.30 -2.52 -3.10
CA SER A 29 -15.58 -1.92 -3.47
C SER A 29 -16.68 -2.98 -3.56
N ASP A 30 -17.94 -2.53 -3.55
CA ASP A 30 -19.11 -3.40 -3.76
C ASP A 30 -19.12 -4.06 -5.16
N LEU A 31 -18.35 -3.52 -6.11
CA LEU A 31 -18.21 -4.05 -7.47
C LEU A 31 -17.08 -5.09 -7.60
N GLY A 32 -16.32 -5.34 -6.54
CA GLY A 32 -15.19 -6.27 -6.53
C GLY A 32 -13.82 -5.60 -6.69
N ASP A 33 -13.77 -4.36 -7.20
CA ASP A 33 -12.51 -3.64 -7.39
C ASP A 33 -11.76 -3.45 -6.07
N THR A 34 -10.46 -3.75 -6.07
CA THR A 34 -9.57 -3.49 -4.95
C THR A 34 -8.71 -2.26 -5.21
N TRP A 35 -8.68 -1.36 -4.23
CA TRP A 35 -7.91 -0.12 -4.27
C TRP A 35 -6.86 -0.10 -3.17
N ILE A 36 -5.72 0.52 -3.45
CA ILE A 36 -4.70 0.88 -2.46
C ILE A 36 -4.71 2.39 -2.27
N THR A 37 -4.86 2.83 -1.03
CA THR A 37 -4.69 4.24 -0.66
C THR A 37 -3.39 4.40 0.10
N PHE A 38 -2.44 5.16 -0.44
CA PHE A 38 -1.23 5.58 0.24
C PHE A 38 -1.40 6.97 0.86
N ILE A 39 -0.92 7.13 2.09
CA ILE A 39 -0.81 8.40 2.80
C ILE A 39 0.64 8.56 3.23
N ILE A 40 1.39 9.39 2.51
CA ILE A 40 2.83 9.60 2.73
C ILE A 40 3.06 10.95 3.38
N ASN A 41 3.89 10.97 4.42
CA ASN A 41 4.31 12.16 5.13
C ASN A 41 5.77 12.51 4.76
N ILE A 42 5.96 13.64 4.09
CA ILE A 42 7.27 14.15 3.67
C ILE A 42 7.42 15.57 4.19
N ALA A 43 8.33 15.78 5.13
CA ALA A 43 8.75 17.12 5.58
C ALA A 43 7.58 18.12 5.82
N LYS A 44 6.53 17.67 6.54
CA LYS A 44 5.28 18.42 6.85
C LYS A 44 4.25 18.52 5.73
N GLN A 45 4.42 17.81 4.62
CA GLN A 45 3.39 17.65 3.60
C GLN A 45 2.81 16.24 3.66
N ILE A 46 1.48 16.16 3.54
CA ILE A 46 0.75 14.91 3.42
C ILE A 46 0.38 14.73 1.95
N ASN A 47 0.82 13.63 1.34
CA ASN A 47 0.45 13.25 -0.01
C ASN A 47 -0.43 12.00 0.03
N VAL A 48 -1.59 12.07 -0.63
CA VAL A 48 -2.55 10.97 -0.70
C VAL A 48 -2.65 10.49 -2.14
N LYS A 49 -2.41 9.20 -2.36
CA LYS A 49 -2.49 8.57 -3.68
C LYS A 49 -3.40 7.34 -3.63
N ASN A 50 -4.38 7.27 -4.53
CA ASN A 50 -5.24 6.10 -4.72
C ASN A 50 -4.84 5.38 -6.00
N ILE A 51 -4.69 4.06 -5.92
CA ILE A 51 -4.27 3.21 -7.04
C ILE A 51 -5.25 2.04 -7.12
N LEU A 52 -5.81 1.79 -8.30
CA LEU A 52 -6.55 0.56 -8.55
C LEU A 52 -5.55 -0.60 -8.61
N LEU A 53 -5.71 -1.59 -7.74
CA LEU A 53 -4.86 -2.77 -7.70
C LEU A 53 -5.35 -3.80 -8.70
N THR A 54 -6.58 -4.28 -8.51
CA THR A 54 -7.18 -5.34 -9.33
C THR A 54 -8.68 -5.16 -9.46
N LYS A 55 -9.22 -5.70 -10.55
CA LYS A 55 -10.67 -5.87 -10.80
C LYS A 55 -11.10 -7.33 -10.68
N GLU A 56 -10.15 -8.23 -10.45
CA GLU A 56 -10.45 -9.64 -10.26
C GLU A 56 -11.22 -9.81 -8.94
N PRO A 57 -12.10 -10.81 -8.85
CA PRO A 57 -12.95 -11.02 -7.68
C PRO A 57 -12.14 -11.34 -6.42
N GLU A 58 -10.92 -11.87 -6.57
CA GLU A 58 -10.02 -12.24 -5.50
C GLU A 58 -8.62 -11.68 -5.76
N ILE A 59 -7.88 -11.46 -4.67
CA ILE A 59 -6.47 -11.08 -4.72
C ILE A 59 -5.63 -12.33 -4.86
N ASP A 60 -4.61 -12.26 -5.70
CA ASP A 60 -3.64 -13.33 -5.90
C ASP A 60 -2.19 -12.91 -5.57
N GLU A 61 -1.23 -13.80 -5.84
CA GLU A 61 0.20 -13.56 -5.62
C GLU A 61 0.75 -12.43 -6.50
N TYR A 62 0.19 -12.24 -7.71
CA TYR A 62 0.63 -11.20 -8.63
C TYR A 62 0.26 -9.80 -8.12
N ASP A 63 -0.90 -9.67 -7.49
CA ASP A 63 -1.29 -8.44 -6.80
C ASP A 63 -0.33 -8.08 -5.68
N ILE A 64 0.11 -9.07 -4.88
CA ILE A 64 1.08 -8.87 -3.80
C ILE A 64 2.43 -8.38 -4.35
N ASP A 65 2.89 -8.98 -5.44
CA ASP A 65 4.11 -8.57 -6.14
C ASP A 65 4.02 -7.12 -6.65
N ILE A 66 2.87 -6.72 -7.22
CA ILE A 66 2.64 -5.34 -7.65
C ILE A 66 2.81 -4.37 -6.47
N VAL A 67 2.24 -4.67 -5.30
CA VAL A 67 2.39 -3.81 -4.11
C VAL A 67 3.86 -3.67 -3.72
N ASN A 68 4.60 -4.78 -3.70
CA ASN A 68 6.02 -4.77 -3.37
C ASN A 68 6.84 -3.96 -4.40
N ILE A 69 6.50 -4.03 -5.69
CA ILE A 69 7.10 -3.19 -6.74
C ILE A 69 6.80 -1.71 -6.49
N ILE A 70 5.54 -1.34 -6.24
CA ILE A 70 5.13 0.05 -5.99
C ILE A 70 5.90 0.65 -4.80
N LEU A 71 6.05 -0.12 -3.72
CA LEU A 71 6.82 0.29 -2.55
C LEU A 71 8.29 0.51 -2.91
N ASN A 72 8.91 -0.44 -3.60
CA ASN A 72 10.32 -0.35 -4.00
C ASN A 72 10.59 0.84 -4.95
N ASP A 73 9.73 1.05 -5.96
CA ASP A 73 9.82 2.19 -6.89
C ASP A 73 9.67 3.53 -6.17
N SER A 74 8.91 3.54 -5.07
CA SER A 74 8.73 4.72 -4.21
C SER A 74 9.84 4.87 -3.15
N ASN A 75 10.87 4.01 -3.17
CA ASN A 75 11.91 3.91 -2.14
C ASN A 75 11.32 3.74 -0.72
N LEU A 76 10.25 2.98 -0.61
CA LEU A 76 9.54 2.66 0.62
C LEU A 76 9.66 1.18 0.93
N GLN A 77 9.67 0.86 2.23
CA GLN A 77 9.72 -0.49 2.75
C GLN A 77 8.57 -0.70 3.73
N PHE A 78 7.92 -1.85 3.63
CA PHE A 78 6.92 -2.30 4.60
C PHE A 78 7.56 -2.52 5.98
N ILE A 79 6.87 -2.07 7.04
CA ILE A 79 7.32 -2.18 8.44
C ILE A 79 6.43 -3.12 9.25
N GLY A 80 5.13 -3.12 9.00
CA GLY A 80 4.12 -3.82 9.80
C GLY A 80 2.72 -3.28 9.51
N TYR A 81 1.69 -3.94 10.04
CA TYR A 81 0.30 -3.49 9.97
C TYR A 81 -0.38 -3.58 11.34
N GLU A 82 -1.44 -2.77 11.54
CA GLU A 82 -2.32 -2.75 12.72
C GLU A 82 -3.76 -3.04 12.32
#